data_AF-A0A8T1I722-F1
#
_entry.id   AF-A0A8T1I722-F1
#
_cell.length_a   1.000
_cell.length_b   1.000
_cell.length_c   1.000
_cell.angle_alpha   90.00
_cell.angle_beta   90.00
_cell.angle_gamma   90.00
#
_symmetry.space_group_name_H-M   'P 1'
#
loop_
_entity.id
_entity.type
_entity.pdbx_description
1 polymer ?
#
loop_
_entity_poly.entity_id
_entity_poly.type
_entity_poly.pdbx_seq_one_letter_code
_entity_poly.pdbx_strand_id
1 'polypeptide(L)'
;MDGYENQRTFYDAKWMNEEADMTEEIVGGNVFEFSTEIANLEGEKELTKKADKGKYGVGYFQPDDCDNENTTCEFTAYPEYDNLKEAYTTTKNSTVEMDSFTPTRTSALKCPSSLSMDLPDTPDVETLSCSVAQPVCDGQKANNFDSSTLADLNDGKTASSSKASGSSTSAKDKDSAGGHTSPVEALALLLMAFLTLQLM
;
A
#
# COMPACT_ATOMS: atom_id res chain seq x y z
N MET A 1 27.89 10.92 10.47
CA MET A 1 28.70 11.55 9.39
C MET A 1 27.85 12.63 8.73
N ASP A 2 28.43 13.63 8.07
CA ASP A 2 27.69 14.73 7.40
C ASP A 2 26.69 15.51 8.28
N GLY A 3 26.94 15.51 9.60
CA GLY A 3 26.10 16.15 10.60
C GLY A 3 24.90 15.30 11.06
N TYR A 4 24.70 14.09 10.55
CA TYR A 4 23.67 13.15 11.03
C TYR A 4 24.18 12.34 12.24
N GLU A 5 23.34 12.24 13.26
CA GLU A 5 23.64 11.59 14.54
C GLU A 5 23.65 10.06 14.44
N ASN A 6 22.72 9.48 13.68
CA ASN A 6 22.59 8.05 13.42
C ASN A 6 22.34 7.81 11.92
N GLN A 7 22.77 6.64 11.45
CA GLN A 7 22.58 6.20 10.05
C GLN A 7 22.37 4.70 10.02
N ARG A 8 21.43 4.23 9.18
CA ARG A 8 21.28 2.80 8.86
C ARG A 8 22.30 2.38 7.80
N THR A 9 22.99 1.27 8.05
CA THR A 9 24.02 0.73 7.14
C THR A 9 23.51 -0.38 6.22
N PHE A 10 22.31 -0.91 6.49
CA PHE A 10 21.67 -1.98 5.70
C PHE A 10 22.48 -3.29 5.59
N TYR A 11 23.27 -3.65 6.62
CA TYR A 11 23.99 -4.93 6.64
C TYR A 11 23.08 -6.16 6.65
N ASP A 12 21.86 -6.00 7.15
CA ASP A 12 20.78 -6.97 7.09
C ASP A 12 20.41 -7.33 5.63
N ALA A 13 20.53 -6.42 4.67
CA ALA A 13 20.27 -6.72 3.27
C ALA A 13 21.22 -7.80 2.75
N LYS A 14 22.52 -7.72 3.06
CA LYS A 14 23.47 -8.77 2.70
C LYS A 14 23.13 -10.08 3.41
N TRP A 15 22.85 -10.02 4.71
CA TRP A 15 22.55 -11.21 5.50
C TRP A 15 21.32 -11.97 4.97
N MET A 16 20.21 -11.26 4.71
CA MET A 16 18.98 -11.87 4.20
C MET A 16 19.11 -12.42 2.78
N ASN A 17 19.95 -11.81 1.93
CA ASN A 17 20.02 -12.15 0.50
C ASN A 17 21.23 -13.02 0.12
N GLU A 18 22.22 -13.21 1.00
CA GLU A 18 23.42 -13.99 0.69
C GLU A 18 23.71 -15.15 1.66
N GLU A 19 23.20 -15.13 2.90
CA GLU A 19 23.41 -16.27 3.80
C GLU A 19 22.49 -17.44 3.44
N ALA A 20 23.05 -18.64 3.43
CA ALA A 20 22.34 -19.84 2.95
C ALA A 20 21.14 -20.20 3.83
N ASP A 21 21.27 -20.05 5.15
CA ASP A 21 20.19 -20.30 6.11
C ASP A 21 19.03 -19.31 5.99
N MET A 22 19.29 -18.10 5.48
CA MET A 22 18.27 -17.10 5.23
C MET A 22 17.61 -17.29 3.86
N THR A 23 18.42 -17.48 2.82
CA THR A 23 17.95 -17.58 1.42
C THR A 23 17.21 -18.88 1.11
N GLU A 24 17.34 -19.91 1.95
CA GLU A 24 16.51 -21.13 1.87
C GLU A 24 15.04 -20.86 2.25
N GLU A 25 14.79 -19.86 3.12
CA GLU A 25 13.47 -19.62 3.71
C GLU A 25 12.86 -18.26 3.30
N ILE A 26 13.68 -17.28 2.93
CA ILE A 26 13.27 -15.90 2.65
C ILE A 26 13.72 -15.47 1.26
N VAL A 27 12.81 -14.82 0.52
CA VAL A 27 13.06 -14.28 -0.83
C VAL A 27 13.22 -12.76 -0.76
N GLY A 28 14.30 -12.32 -0.11
CA GLY A 28 14.64 -10.90 0.05
C GLY A 28 13.64 -10.09 0.88
N GLY A 29 13.53 -8.80 0.59
CA GLY A 29 12.65 -7.88 1.34
C GLY A 29 12.65 -6.47 0.77
N ASN A 30 11.81 -5.61 1.36
CA ASN A 30 11.70 -4.20 1.01
C ASN A 30 12.07 -3.35 2.21
N VAL A 31 12.86 -2.28 1.97
CA VAL A 31 13.15 -1.29 3.01
C VAL A 31 11.92 -0.45 3.30
N PHE A 32 11.61 -0.32 4.58
CA PHE A 32 10.66 0.67 5.08
C PHE A 32 11.45 1.89 5.61
N GLU A 33 11.27 3.09 5.09
CA GLU A 33 10.47 3.50 3.92
C GLU A 33 11.29 4.44 3.01
N PHE A 34 10.75 4.85 1.88
CA PHE A 34 11.49 5.72 0.95
C PHE A 34 11.65 7.15 1.51
N SER A 35 10.54 7.81 1.80
CA SER A 35 10.50 9.16 2.36
C SER A 35 10.06 9.14 3.81
N THR A 36 10.69 9.92 4.67
CA THR A 36 10.23 10.11 6.04
C THR A 36 8.90 10.85 6.01
N GLU A 37 7.89 10.25 6.62
CA GLU A 37 6.62 10.93 6.87
C GLU A 37 6.73 11.78 8.15
N ILE A 38 6.53 13.09 8.03
CA ILE A 38 6.50 14.01 9.19
C ILE A 38 5.44 13.56 10.22
N ALA A 39 4.33 12.99 9.74
CA ALA A 39 3.28 12.44 10.59
C ALA A 39 3.80 11.36 11.55
N ASN A 40 4.81 10.58 11.15
CA ASN A 40 5.36 9.48 11.93
C ASN A 40 6.44 9.92 12.93
N LEU A 41 6.98 11.14 12.83
CA LEU A 41 7.96 11.66 13.79
C LEU A 41 7.36 11.74 15.20
N GLU A 42 8.03 11.14 16.19
CA GLU A 42 7.63 11.31 17.59
C GLU A 42 8.16 12.64 18.13
N GLY A 43 7.28 13.47 18.72
CA GLY A 43 7.66 14.76 19.29
C GLY A 43 7.54 15.90 18.30
N GLU A 44 8.64 16.60 18.03
CA GLU A 44 8.66 17.75 17.13
C GLU A 44 8.45 17.28 15.68
N LYS A 45 7.48 17.92 15.00
CA LYS A 45 7.10 17.61 13.62
C LYS A 45 7.99 18.36 12.63
N GLU A 46 9.28 18.37 12.90
CA GLU A 46 10.30 19.05 12.10
C GLU A 46 11.41 18.07 11.72
N LEU A 47 11.85 18.13 10.47
CA LEU A 47 12.89 17.26 9.98
C LEU A 47 14.27 17.81 10.40
N THR A 48 14.96 17.06 11.25
CA THR A 48 16.30 17.43 11.71
C THR A 48 17.36 16.39 11.34
N LYS A 49 18.63 16.77 11.50
CA LYS A 49 19.76 15.83 11.37
C LYS A 49 19.99 14.97 12.63
N LYS A 50 19.27 15.22 13.72
CA LYS A 50 19.38 14.44 14.96
C LYS A 50 18.71 13.09 14.83
N ALA A 51 18.97 12.23 15.81
CA ALA A 51 18.29 10.97 15.96
C ALA A 51 16.85 11.21 16.43
N ASP A 52 15.90 11.08 15.51
CA ASP A 52 14.48 11.23 15.78
C ASP A 52 13.78 9.89 15.62
N LYS A 53 12.91 9.55 16.58
CA LYS A 53 12.04 8.38 16.46
C LYS A 53 10.98 8.66 15.39
N GLY A 54 10.65 7.66 14.58
CA GLY A 54 9.74 7.83 13.45
C GLY A 54 10.42 8.26 12.14
N LYS A 55 11.73 8.54 12.16
CA LYS A 55 12.52 8.86 10.97
C LYS A 55 12.94 7.58 10.24
N TYR A 56 12.00 6.94 9.55
CA TYR A 56 12.23 5.67 8.85
C TYR A 56 12.59 5.83 7.37
N GLY A 57 12.46 7.03 6.81
CA GLY A 57 12.82 7.30 5.42
C GLY A 57 14.31 7.22 5.14
N VAL A 58 14.68 7.04 3.87
CA VAL A 58 16.05 7.26 3.37
C VAL A 58 16.26 8.69 2.87
N GLY A 59 15.23 9.53 2.97
CA GLY A 59 15.25 10.96 2.67
C GLY A 59 13.88 11.56 2.95
N TYR A 60 13.59 12.72 2.40
CA TYR A 60 12.35 13.46 2.59
C TYR A 60 12.08 14.40 1.41
N PHE A 61 10.87 14.89 1.27
CA PHE A 61 10.51 15.85 0.22
C PHE A 61 10.48 17.28 0.76
N GLN A 62 10.84 18.23 -0.09
CA GLN A 62 10.76 19.67 0.18
C GLN A 62 10.19 20.45 -1.01
N PRO A 63 9.63 21.65 -0.79
CA PRO A 63 9.30 22.23 0.52
C PRO A 63 8.18 21.44 1.23
N ASP A 64 7.99 21.67 2.54
CA ASP A 64 7.02 20.93 3.35
C ASP A 64 5.56 21.07 2.87
N ASP A 65 5.28 22.11 2.09
CA ASP A 65 3.98 22.42 1.47
C ASP A 65 3.89 22.03 -0.02
N CYS A 66 4.84 21.22 -0.51
CA CYS A 66 4.80 20.72 -1.88
C CYS A 66 3.59 19.80 -2.13
N ASP A 67 3.01 19.86 -3.33
CA ASP A 67 1.79 19.11 -3.71
C ASP A 67 1.93 18.34 -5.04
N ASN A 68 3.06 18.50 -5.75
CA ASN A 68 3.29 18.01 -7.11
C ASN A 68 2.25 18.47 -8.16
N GLU A 69 1.40 19.45 -7.83
CA GLU A 69 0.43 20.06 -8.73
C GLU A 69 0.84 21.50 -9.05
N ASN A 70 1.04 22.32 -8.01
CA ASN A 70 1.45 23.71 -8.09
C ASN A 70 2.89 23.91 -7.60
N THR A 71 3.33 23.07 -6.66
CA THR A 71 4.64 23.12 -6.02
C THR A 71 5.32 21.76 -6.11
N THR A 72 6.43 21.70 -6.86
CA THR A 72 7.23 20.48 -7.04
C THR A 72 7.79 19.99 -5.71
N CYS A 73 7.64 18.68 -5.43
CA CYS A 73 8.32 18.03 -4.32
C CYS A 73 9.72 17.56 -4.73
N GLU A 74 10.77 18.19 -4.21
CA GLU A 74 12.15 17.79 -4.40
C GLU A 74 12.61 16.82 -3.31
N PHE A 75 13.09 15.65 -3.73
CA PHE A 75 13.62 14.66 -2.80
C PHE A 75 15.02 15.03 -2.31
N THR A 76 15.17 15.15 -0.99
CA THR A 76 16.43 15.35 -0.30
C THR A 76 16.84 14.06 0.39
N ALA A 77 17.94 13.46 -0.09
CA ALA A 77 18.47 12.21 0.45
C ALA A 77 19.11 12.39 1.84
N TYR A 78 18.90 11.40 2.71
CA TYR A 78 19.78 11.15 3.86
C TYR A 78 20.94 10.24 3.46
N PRO A 79 22.02 10.14 4.27
CA PRO A 79 23.12 9.21 4.01
C PRO A 79 22.68 7.75 3.85
N GLU A 80 21.57 7.35 4.48
CA GLU A 80 20.94 6.05 4.33
C GLU A 80 20.59 5.72 2.88
N TYR A 81 20.30 6.72 2.05
CA TYR A 81 20.02 6.49 0.62
C TYR A 81 21.22 5.89 -0.10
N ASP A 82 22.42 6.43 0.14
CA ASP A 82 23.64 5.94 -0.49
C ASP A 82 24.06 4.58 0.09
N ASN A 83 23.88 4.38 1.40
CA ASN A 83 24.11 3.08 2.04
C ASN A 83 23.18 1.99 1.46
N LEU A 84 21.90 2.32 1.26
CA LEU A 84 20.93 1.40 0.65
C LEU A 84 21.28 1.12 -0.81
N LYS A 85 21.67 2.15 -1.57
CA LYS A 85 22.13 1.99 -2.95
C LYS A 85 23.34 1.08 -3.03
N GLU A 86 24.31 1.23 -2.13
CA GLU A 86 25.47 0.33 -2.03
C GLU A 86 25.02 -1.09 -1.74
N ALA A 87 24.14 -1.30 -0.76
CA ALA A 87 23.61 -2.63 -0.44
C ALA A 87 22.94 -3.29 -1.67
N TYR A 88 22.05 -2.59 -2.38
CA TYR A 88 21.38 -3.12 -3.57
C TYR A 88 22.31 -3.38 -4.75
N THR A 89 23.39 -2.62 -4.91
CA THR A 89 24.31 -2.79 -6.05
C THR A 89 25.40 -3.83 -5.79
N THR A 90 25.66 -4.17 -4.52
CA THR A 90 26.68 -5.15 -4.12
C THR A 90 26.11 -6.52 -3.78
N THR A 91 24.82 -6.60 -3.45
CA THR A 91 24.13 -7.86 -3.16
C THR A 91 24.11 -8.76 -4.40
N LYS A 92 24.51 -10.02 -4.23
CA LYS A 92 24.47 -11.00 -5.33
C LYS A 92 23.04 -11.38 -5.69
N ASN A 93 22.77 -11.52 -6.98
CA ASN A 93 21.50 -12.04 -7.47
C ASN A 93 21.31 -13.50 -7.05
N SER A 94 20.05 -13.86 -6.76
CA SER A 94 19.66 -15.26 -6.55
C SER A 94 19.98 -16.10 -7.79
N THR A 95 20.38 -17.35 -7.55
CA THR A 95 20.61 -18.35 -8.59
C THR A 95 19.44 -19.33 -8.72
N VAL A 96 18.35 -19.13 -7.95
CA VAL A 96 17.18 -20.00 -7.96
C VAL A 96 16.33 -19.67 -9.18
N GLU A 97 16.14 -20.65 -10.04
CA GLU A 97 15.26 -20.57 -11.20
C GLU A 97 13.95 -21.32 -10.94
N MET A 98 12.86 -20.89 -11.56
CA MET A 98 11.54 -21.52 -11.40
C MET A 98 11.58 -23.03 -11.64
N ASP A 99 12.27 -23.47 -12.70
CA ASP A 99 12.37 -24.88 -13.10
C ASP A 99 13.23 -25.72 -12.13
N SER A 100 14.04 -25.07 -11.29
CA SER A 100 14.87 -25.72 -10.27
C SER A 100 14.13 -25.97 -8.95
N PHE A 101 12.99 -25.33 -8.75
CA PHE A 101 12.25 -25.40 -7.49
C PHE A 101 11.29 -26.58 -7.44
N THR A 102 11.43 -27.42 -6.42
CA THR A 102 10.47 -28.49 -6.10
C THR A 102 9.81 -28.21 -4.75
N PRO A 103 8.49 -27.97 -4.70
CA PRO A 103 7.80 -27.70 -3.45
C PRO A 103 7.87 -28.89 -2.48
N THR A 104 8.38 -28.66 -1.27
CA THR A 104 8.42 -29.69 -0.21
C THR A 104 7.02 -29.97 0.34
N ARG A 105 6.11 -28.99 0.26
CA ARG A 105 4.72 -29.10 0.71
C ARG A 105 3.79 -29.22 -0.49
N THR A 106 3.17 -30.39 -0.64
CA THR A 106 2.26 -30.70 -1.76
C THR A 106 0.79 -30.82 -1.33
N SER A 107 0.52 -30.75 -0.02
CA SER A 107 -0.83 -30.82 0.54
C SER A 107 -1.22 -29.51 1.22
N ALA A 108 -2.51 -29.17 1.16
CA ALA A 108 -3.06 -28.04 1.89
C ALA A 108 -2.82 -28.16 3.39
N LEU A 109 -2.46 -27.04 4.03
CA LEU A 109 -2.32 -26.97 5.48
C LEU A 109 -3.71 -27.06 6.14
N LYS A 110 -3.77 -27.71 7.30
CA LYS A 110 -5.00 -27.76 8.09
C LYS A 110 -5.11 -26.49 8.92
N CYS A 111 -6.28 -25.86 8.91
CA CYS A 111 -6.58 -24.77 9.82
C CYS A 111 -6.49 -25.27 11.27
N PRO A 112 -5.84 -24.52 12.17
CA PRO A 112 -5.94 -24.77 13.60
C PRO A 112 -7.40 -24.81 14.03
N SER A 113 -7.81 -25.80 14.84
CA SER A 113 -9.22 -26.00 15.21
C SER A 113 -9.84 -24.82 15.96
N SER A 114 -9.02 -24.01 16.63
CA SER A 114 -9.43 -22.78 17.33
C SER A 114 -9.66 -21.58 16.41
N LEU A 115 -9.29 -21.67 15.13
CA LEU A 115 -9.34 -20.58 14.14
C LEU A 115 -10.08 -20.97 12.85
N SER A 116 -10.64 -22.18 12.80
CA SER A 116 -11.38 -22.64 11.63
C SER A 116 -12.76 -21.99 11.60
N MET A 117 -12.93 -20.99 10.74
CA MET A 117 -14.22 -20.42 10.38
C MET A 117 -14.38 -20.43 8.85
N ASP A 118 -15.60 -20.54 8.38
CA ASP A 118 -15.89 -20.31 6.96
C ASP A 118 -15.62 -18.83 6.64
N LEU A 119 -14.95 -18.58 5.53
CA LEU A 119 -14.78 -17.21 5.02
C LEU A 119 -16.15 -16.67 4.61
N PRO A 120 -16.44 -15.37 4.85
CA PRO A 120 -17.68 -14.77 4.35
C PRO A 120 -17.72 -14.85 2.82
N ASP A 121 -18.93 -14.87 2.27
CA ASP A 121 -19.13 -14.78 0.83
C ASP A 121 -18.50 -13.49 0.28
N THR A 122 -18.05 -13.53 -0.98
CA THR A 122 -17.58 -12.32 -1.66
C THR A 122 -18.71 -11.29 -1.67
N PRO A 123 -18.50 -10.06 -1.17
CA PRO A 123 -19.55 -9.06 -1.12
C PRO A 123 -20.14 -8.80 -2.51
N ASP A 124 -21.48 -8.76 -2.60
CA ASP A 124 -22.17 -8.30 -3.80
C ASP A 124 -22.02 -6.78 -3.89
N VAL A 125 -21.12 -6.33 -4.74
CA VAL A 125 -20.92 -4.91 -5.05
C VAL A 125 -21.46 -4.66 -6.45
N GLU A 126 -22.21 -3.56 -6.61
CA GLU A 126 -22.58 -3.09 -7.95
C GLU A 126 -21.28 -2.90 -8.74
N THR A 127 -21.07 -3.77 -9.73
CA THR A 127 -19.83 -3.87 -10.48
C THR A 127 -19.47 -2.49 -11.03
N LEU A 128 -18.23 -2.07 -10.81
CA LEU A 128 -17.64 -0.90 -11.47
C LEU A 128 -18.24 0.47 -11.08
N SER A 129 -19.07 0.56 -10.03
CA SER A 129 -19.58 1.85 -9.53
C SER A 129 -18.48 2.83 -9.10
N CYS A 130 -17.31 2.35 -8.68
CA CYS A 130 -16.14 3.17 -8.38
C CYS A 130 -15.15 3.33 -9.55
N SER A 131 -15.15 2.42 -10.54
CA SER A 131 -14.23 2.52 -11.69
C SER A 131 -14.69 3.54 -12.75
N VAL A 132 -15.91 4.06 -12.63
CA VAL A 132 -16.32 5.27 -13.37
C VAL A 132 -15.56 6.52 -12.94
N ALA A 133 -15.01 6.57 -11.71
CA ALA A 133 -14.26 7.70 -11.15
C ALA A 133 -12.74 7.66 -11.40
N GLN A 134 -12.25 6.88 -12.36
CA GLN A 134 -10.83 6.79 -12.64
C GLN A 134 -10.25 8.09 -13.25
N PRO A 135 -8.99 8.45 -12.92
CA PRO A 135 -8.31 9.56 -13.55
C PRO A 135 -8.21 9.35 -15.07
N VAL A 136 -8.40 10.44 -15.80
CA VAL A 136 -8.30 10.49 -17.26
C VAL A 136 -6.91 11.05 -17.59
N CYS A 137 -6.05 10.23 -18.19
CA CYS A 137 -4.74 10.63 -18.67
C CYS A 137 -4.82 10.83 -20.19
N ASP A 138 -4.52 12.03 -20.68
CA ASP A 138 -4.55 12.36 -22.12
C ASP A 138 -5.89 11.99 -22.82
N GLY A 139 -7.00 12.16 -22.10
CA GLY A 139 -8.33 11.83 -22.61
C GLY A 139 -8.71 10.35 -22.54
N GLN A 140 -7.85 9.47 -22.01
CA GLN A 140 -8.11 8.04 -21.84
C GLN A 140 -8.23 7.67 -20.37
N LYS A 141 -9.26 6.88 -20.02
CA LYS A 141 -9.34 6.25 -18.71
C LYS A 141 -8.36 5.08 -18.64
N ALA A 142 -7.76 4.85 -17.47
CA ALA A 142 -6.82 3.76 -17.25
C ALA A 142 -7.40 2.37 -17.56
N ASN A 143 -8.73 2.21 -17.49
CA ASN A 143 -9.46 0.99 -17.84
C ASN A 143 -10.04 0.98 -19.27
N ASN A 144 -9.57 1.82 -20.18
CA ASN A 144 -9.95 1.78 -21.60
C ASN A 144 -9.33 0.56 -22.33
N PHE A 145 -9.39 -0.60 -21.70
CA PHE A 145 -9.02 -1.87 -22.29
C PHE A 145 -10.18 -2.38 -23.14
N ASP A 146 -9.86 -3.02 -24.26
CA ASP A 146 -10.88 -3.72 -25.03
C ASP A 146 -11.48 -4.84 -24.18
N SER A 147 -12.80 -4.81 -24.02
CA SER A 147 -13.59 -5.78 -23.26
C SER A 147 -13.34 -7.24 -23.64
N SER A 148 -12.93 -7.53 -24.89
CA SER A 148 -12.52 -8.88 -25.29
C SER A 148 -11.24 -9.31 -24.59
N THR A 149 -10.30 -8.38 -24.39
CA THR A 149 -9.04 -8.62 -23.69
C THR A 149 -9.26 -8.93 -22.20
N LEU A 150 -10.31 -8.37 -21.59
CA LEU A 150 -10.71 -8.70 -20.21
C LEU A 150 -11.38 -10.07 -20.10
N ALA A 151 -12.12 -10.50 -21.12
CA ALA A 151 -12.73 -11.83 -21.14
C ALA A 151 -11.66 -12.92 -21.25
N ASP A 152 -10.64 -12.70 -22.06
CA ASP A 152 -9.51 -13.64 -22.23
C ASP A 152 -8.69 -13.84 -20.95
N LEU A 153 -8.65 -12.85 -20.04
CA LEU A 153 -8.00 -12.98 -18.72
C LEU A 153 -8.73 -13.97 -17.79
N ASN A 154 -10.02 -14.23 -18.04
CA ASN A 154 -10.84 -15.18 -17.29
C ASN A 154 -10.93 -16.56 -17.98
N ASP A 155 -10.72 -16.63 -19.29
CA ASP A 155 -10.71 -17.89 -20.05
C ASP A 155 -9.40 -18.67 -19.80
N GLY A 156 -9.37 -19.38 -18.67
CA GLY A 156 -8.26 -20.27 -18.33
C GLY A 156 -8.21 -20.73 -16.88
N LYS A 157 -8.96 -20.09 -15.97
CA LYS A 157 -9.13 -20.58 -14.60
C LYS A 157 -10.53 -21.12 -14.39
N THR A 158 -10.65 -22.44 -14.43
CA THR A 158 -11.72 -23.15 -13.73
C THR A 158 -11.60 -22.85 -12.23
N ALA A 159 -12.22 -21.76 -11.78
CA ALA A 159 -12.70 -21.68 -10.41
C ALA A 159 -13.79 -22.73 -10.27
N SER A 160 -13.60 -23.69 -9.36
CA SER A 160 -14.65 -24.65 -8.99
C SER A 160 -15.91 -23.91 -8.58
N SER A 161 -16.96 -24.04 -9.41
CA SER A 161 -18.40 -23.86 -9.13
C SER A 161 -18.82 -22.57 -8.40
N SER A 162 -19.62 -21.69 -8.99
CA SER A 162 -20.99 -22.01 -9.43
C SER A 162 -21.52 -20.96 -10.44
N LYS A 163 -22.35 -21.44 -11.37
CA LYS A 163 -23.00 -20.64 -12.42
C LYS A 163 -23.76 -19.44 -11.86
N ALA A 164 -23.37 -18.23 -12.26
CA ALA A 164 -24.30 -17.12 -12.41
C ALA A 164 -24.00 -16.40 -13.73
N SER A 165 -24.96 -16.50 -14.65
CA SER A 165 -24.91 -15.85 -15.96
C SER A 165 -25.26 -14.37 -15.77
N GLY A 166 -24.26 -13.49 -15.85
CA GLY A 166 -24.45 -12.04 -15.86
C GLY A 166 -24.52 -11.53 -17.30
N SER A 167 -25.74 -11.30 -17.80
CA SER A 167 -26.02 -10.76 -19.12
C SER A 167 -25.49 -9.33 -19.25
N SER A 168 -24.62 -9.08 -20.23
CA SER A 168 -24.14 -7.74 -20.59
C SER A 168 -25.21 -7.00 -21.39
N THR A 169 -26.17 -6.36 -20.71
CA THR A 169 -26.98 -5.33 -21.36
C THR A 169 -26.22 -4.02 -21.38
N SER A 170 -25.80 -3.61 -22.58
CA SER A 170 -25.24 -2.29 -22.86
C SER A 170 -26.22 -1.20 -22.39
N ALA A 171 -25.87 -0.48 -21.33
CA ALA A 171 -26.60 0.72 -20.94
C ALA A 171 -26.16 1.88 -21.83
N LYS A 172 -27.06 2.33 -22.70
CA LYS A 172 -26.93 3.57 -23.46
C LYS A 172 -26.97 4.76 -22.51
N ASP A 173 -26.06 5.70 -22.72
CA ASP A 173 -26.05 7.00 -22.09
C ASP A 173 -27.42 7.69 -22.18
N LYS A 174 -27.86 8.23 -21.04
CA LYS A 174 -28.82 9.32 -21.02
C LYS A 174 -28.24 10.44 -20.16
N ASP A 175 -27.89 11.52 -20.84
CA ASP A 175 -27.86 12.86 -20.28
C ASP A 175 -29.11 13.11 -19.41
N SER A 176 -28.91 13.60 -18.18
CA SER A 176 -29.46 14.89 -17.78
C SER A 176 -29.08 15.26 -16.36
N ALA A 177 -28.76 16.55 -16.23
CA ALA A 177 -28.57 17.32 -15.03
C ALA A 177 -29.64 17.12 -13.95
N GLY A 178 -29.22 17.25 -12.69
CA GLY A 178 -30.12 17.35 -11.54
C GLY A 178 -29.33 17.52 -10.26
N GLY A 179 -29.05 18.77 -9.87
CA GLY A 179 -28.44 19.07 -8.59
C GLY A 179 -29.35 18.64 -7.42
N HIS A 180 -28.74 18.16 -6.35
CA HIS A 180 -29.41 18.05 -5.06
C HIS A 180 -28.49 18.53 -3.93
N THR A 181 -29.00 19.57 -3.27
CA THR A 181 -28.63 20.15 -2.00
C THR A 181 -28.68 19.12 -0.87
N SER A 182 -27.62 19.01 -0.08
CA SER A 182 -27.63 18.27 1.19
C SER A 182 -28.26 19.11 2.31
N PRO A 183 -29.20 18.57 3.11
CA PRO A 183 -29.71 19.26 4.29
C PRO A 183 -28.72 19.14 5.45
N VAL A 184 -28.49 20.27 6.11
CA VAL A 184 -27.86 20.36 7.43
C VAL A 184 -28.95 20.02 8.45
N GLU A 185 -28.81 18.90 9.17
CA GLU A 185 -29.58 18.67 10.40
C GLU A 185 -28.64 18.59 11.60
N ALA A 186 -28.84 19.55 12.49
CA ALA A 186 -28.19 19.69 13.77
C ALA A 186 -28.84 18.76 14.80
N LEU A 187 -28.02 18.11 15.63
CA LEU A 187 -28.49 17.52 16.88
C LEU A 187 -27.63 18.03 18.04
N ALA A 188 -28.17 19.02 18.76
CA ALA A 188 -27.72 19.45 20.06
C ALA A 188 -28.33 18.54 21.13
N LEU A 189 -27.54 18.10 22.11
CA LEU A 189 -27.89 17.90 23.54
C LEU A 189 -26.90 16.91 24.20
N LEU A 190 -26.02 17.41 25.07
CA LEU A 190 -25.64 16.83 26.40
C LEU A 190 -24.39 17.56 26.96
N LEU A 191 -24.58 18.82 27.38
CA LEU A 191 -23.82 19.40 28.48
C LEU A 191 -24.66 19.21 29.74
N MET A 192 -24.13 18.51 30.75
CA MET A 192 -24.37 18.67 32.21
C MET A 192 -24.03 17.35 32.94
N ALA A 193 -22.74 17.00 33.05
CA ALA A 193 -22.29 15.95 33.98
C ALA A 193 -20.78 15.98 34.31
N PHE A 194 -20.11 17.14 34.33
CA PHE A 194 -18.69 17.23 34.74
C PHE A 194 -18.38 18.44 35.62
N LEU A 195 -19.33 18.85 36.46
CA LEU A 195 -19.11 19.89 37.47
C LEU A 195 -19.44 19.43 38.89
N THR A 196 -19.09 18.19 39.26
CA THR A 196 -19.11 17.72 40.68
C THR A 196 -18.07 16.64 40.97
N LEU A 197 -16.81 16.82 40.52
CA LEU A 197 -15.69 16.04 41.08
C LEU A 197 -14.34 16.78 40.99
N GLN A 198 -14.37 18.08 41.29
CA GLN A 198 -13.20 18.81 41.81
C GLN A 198 -13.56 19.29 43.22
N LEU A 199 -13.65 18.35 44.16
CA LEU A 199 -13.54 18.55 45.61
C LEU A 199 -13.70 17.19 46.29
N MET A 200 -12.62 16.40 46.24
CA MET A 200 -12.17 15.46 47.27
C MET A 200 -10.70 15.13 47.00
#